data_AF-A0AAU4AN30-F1
#
_entry.id   AF-A0AAU4AN30-F1
#
_cell.length_a   1.000
_cell.length_b   1.000
_cell.length_c   1.000
_cell.angle_alpha   90.00
_cell.angle_beta   90.00
_cell.angle_gamma   90.00
#
_symmetry.space_group_name_H-M   'P 1'
#
loop_
_entity.id
_entity.type
_entity.pdbx_description
1 polymer ?
#
loop_
_entity_poly.entity_id
_entity_poly.type
_entity_poly.pdbx_seq_one_letter_code
_entity_poly.pdbx_strand_id
1 'polypeptide(L)'
;MTTQAESRPGPETSESSAALTAWLASLVHNRNYGSLADLRRPRVRKEPHFRAIWFSPSEEQEEIYEQVAFLFAVYHQGRGEPAYGYGNLGEAARRIGTGSKQGPDDPGAARLVDRIVSSRRIPWRHLQHTVARLRACSAKPPSWALLADDLSQWNDRKERISYEWAVAFHMARSRTAGARTSTLAAVPTAAAPTAAAPTAVVPTAADTIQKGTTT
;
A
#
# COMPACT_ATOMS: atom_id res chain seq x y z
N MET A 1 -38.50 -22.98 -9.25
CA MET A 1 -37.17 -23.48 -8.85
C MET A 1 -36.16 -22.44 -9.30
N THR A 2 -35.80 -21.52 -8.41
CA THR A 2 -34.87 -20.42 -8.72
C THR A 2 -33.57 -20.73 -8.02
N THR A 3 -32.57 -21.16 -8.79
CA THR A 3 -31.23 -21.46 -8.32
C THR A 3 -30.53 -20.14 -7.98
N GLN A 4 -30.37 -19.86 -6.70
CA GLN A 4 -29.65 -18.71 -6.20
C GLN A 4 -28.15 -18.94 -6.46
N ALA A 5 -27.57 -18.10 -7.31
CA ALA A 5 -26.14 -18.09 -7.56
C ALA A 5 -25.41 -17.70 -6.27
N GLU A 6 -24.70 -18.69 -5.72
CA GLU A 6 -23.84 -18.57 -4.55
C GLU A 6 -22.72 -17.57 -4.85
N SER A 7 -22.92 -16.33 -4.41
CA SER A 7 -21.87 -15.31 -4.41
C SER A 7 -20.78 -15.79 -3.45
N ARG A 8 -19.63 -16.11 -4.00
CA ARG A 8 -18.40 -16.37 -3.25
C ARG A 8 -18.14 -15.13 -2.35
N PRO A 9 -18.23 -15.23 -1.02
CA PRO A 9 -17.91 -14.10 -0.17
C PRO A 9 -16.46 -13.70 -0.42
N GLY A 10 -16.17 -12.39 -0.43
CA GLY A 10 -14.78 -11.92 -0.38
C GLY A 10 -14.11 -12.41 0.91
N PRO A 11 -12.81 -12.15 1.12
CA PRO A 11 -12.20 -12.40 2.42
C PRO A 11 -12.89 -11.50 3.45
N GLU A 12 -13.87 -12.04 4.16
CA GLU A 12 -14.58 -11.34 5.23
C GLU A 12 -13.62 -11.27 6.41
N THR A 13 -13.10 -10.08 6.68
CA THR A 13 -12.23 -9.85 7.84
C THR A 13 -13.03 -10.02 9.12
N SER A 14 -12.41 -10.60 10.14
CA SER A 14 -13.03 -10.76 11.46
C SER A 14 -13.44 -9.41 12.05
N GLU A 15 -14.54 -9.39 12.81
CA GLU A 15 -14.96 -8.21 13.55
C GLU A 15 -13.86 -7.73 14.51
N SER A 16 -13.12 -8.66 15.11
CA SER A 16 -11.99 -8.40 16.00
C SER A 16 -10.84 -7.66 15.29
N SER A 17 -10.45 -8.13 14.10
CA SER A 17 -9.36 -7.53 13.31
C SER A 17 -9.74 -6.17 12.74
N ALA A 18 -11.02 -6.02 12.36
CA ALA A 18 -11.60 -4.74 11.97
C ALA A 18 -11.62 -3.73 13.13
N ALA A 19 -12.02 -4.16 14.34
CA ALA A 19 -12.05 -3.33 15.54
C ALA A 19 -10.65 -2.84 15.94
N LEU A 20 -9.64 -3.73 15.90
CA LEU A 20 -8.22 -3.36 16.10
C LEU A 20 -7.81 -2.27 15.12
N THR A 21 -8.10 -2.47 13.83
CA THR A 21 -7.71 -1.54 12.76
C THR A 21 -8.38 -0.17 12.92
N ALA A 22 -9.68 -0.15 13.26
CA ALA A 22 -10.42 1.08 13.51
C ALA A 22 -9.84 1.85 14.71
N TRP A 23 -9.51 1.15 15.80
CA TRP A 23 -8.86 1.76 16.95
C TRP A 23 -7.47 2.32 16.60
N LEU A 24 -6.63 1.57 15.89
CA LEU A 24 -5.32 2.05 15.43
C LEU A 24 -5.42 3.29 14.53
N ALA A 25 -6.38 3.29 13.60
CA ALA A 25 -6.64 4.44 12.74
C ALA A 25 -7.08 5.68 13.55
N SER A 26 -7.87 5.49 14.62
CA SER A 26 -8.26 6.57 15.54
C SER A 26 -7.05 7.19 16.24
N LEU A 27 -6.00 6.42 16.55
CA LEU A 27 -4.77 6.97 17.15
C LEU A 27 -4.06 7.93 16.20
N VAL A 28 -4.00 7.61 14.91
CA VAL A 28 -3.40 8.48 13.89
C VAL A 28 -4.26 9.72 13.68
N HIS A 29 -5.57 9.53 13.55
CA HIS A 29 -6.53 10.61 13.34
C HIS A 29 -6.51 11.63 14.50
N ASN A 30 -6.54 11.14 15.74
CA ASN A 30 -6.48 11.95 16.96
C ASN A 30 -5.06 12.45 17.29
N ARG A 31 -4.07 12.18 16.41
CA ARG A 31 -2.66 12.55 16.59
C ARG A 31 -2.05 12.07 17.91
N ASN A 32 -2.48 10.90 18.40
CA ASN A 32 -1.92 10.29 19.59
C ASN A 32 -0.58 9.60 19.28
N TYR A 33 0.42 10.42 18.98
CA TYR A 33 1.77 9.96 18.63
C TYR A 33 2.49 9.32 19.81
N GLY A 34 2.10 9.64 21.05
CA GLY A 34 2.61 8.99 22.27
C GLY A 34 2.28 7.51 22.27
N SER A 35 1.01 7.15 22.10
CA SER A 35 0.58 5.75 22.02
C SER A 35 1.21 5.02 20.81
N LEU A 36 1.31 5.67 19.64
CA LEU A 36 2.00 5.10 18.49
C LEU A 36 3.52 4.93 18.72
N ALA A 37 4.15 5.81 19.49
CA ALA A 37 5.56 5.67 19.86
C ALA A 37 5.79 4.54 20.84
N ASP A 38 4.87 4.36 21.79
CA ASP A 38 4.90 3.25 22.73
C ASP A 38 4.70 1.91 22.01
N LEU A 39 3.73 1.79 21.10
CA LEU A 39 3.52 0.57 20.29
C LEU A 39 4.74 0.14 19.47
N ARG A 40 5.66 1.07 19.13
CA ARG A 40 6.92 0.74 18.44
C ARG A 40 8.00 0.14 19.37
N ARG A 41 7.74 0.03 20.67
CA ARG A 41 8.71 -0.38 21.70
C ARG A 41 8.30 -1.72 22.32
N PRO A 42 8.47 -2.86 21.62
CA PRO A 42 7.95 -4.15 22.06
C PRO A 42 8.57 -4.66 23.38
N ARG A 43 9.72 -4.12 23.81
CA ARG A 43 10.36 -4.49 25.08
C ARG A 43 9.67 -3.89 26.31
N VAL A 44 8.83 -2.88 26.13
CA VAL A 44 8.16 -2.16 27.22
C VAL A 44 6.67 -2.14 26.94
N ARG A 45 5.97 -3.14 27.48
CA ARG A 45 4.51 -3.20 27.40
C ARG A 45 3.89 -2.09 28.24
N LYS A 46 2.96 -1.38 27.63
CA LYS A 46 2.22 -0.23 28.17
C LYS A 46 0.76 -0.34 27.76
N GLU A 47 -0.08 0.57 28.24
CA GLU A 47 -1.53 0.61 27.93
C GLU A 47 -1.86 0.32 26.45
N PRO A 48 -1.19 0.91 25.44
CA PRO A 48 -1.53 0.63 24.04
C PRO A 48 -1.32 -0.82 23.62
N HIS A 49 -0.33 -1.52 24.20
CA HIS A 49 -0.07 -2.93 23.91
C HIS A 49 -1.19 -3.80 24.49
N PHE A 50 -1.55 -3.57 25.75
CA PHE A 50 -2.67 -4.27 26.40
C PHE A 50 -3.98 -4.02 25.67
N ARG A 51 -4.17 -2.80 25.16
CA ARG A 51 -5.35 -2.45 24.36
C ARG A 51 -5.38 -3.16 23.01
N ALA A 52 -4.23 -3.32 22.34
CA ALA A 52 -4.15 -4.13 21.13
C ALA A 52 -4.49 -5.61 21.41
N ILE A 53 -3.95 -6.15 22.49
CA ILE A 53 -4.20 -7.53 22.97
C ILE A 53 -5.69 -7.77 23.26
N TRP A 54 -6.39 -6.78 23.83
CA TRP A 54 -7.83 -6.87 24.14
C TRP A 54 -8.73 -7.12 22.93
N PHE A 55 -8.27 -6.79 21.72
CA PHE A 55 -9.01 -7.08 20.49
C PHE A 55 -8.80 -8.52 20.00
N SER A 56 -7.85 -9.27 20.56
CA SER A 56 -7.62 -10.64 20.14
C SER A 56 -8.79 -11.54 20.60
N PRO A 57 -9.27 -12.46 19.74
CA PRO A 57 -10.39 -13.33 20.07
C PRO A 57 -9.99 -14.48 21.01
N SER A 58 -8.68 -14.77 21.14
CA SER A 58 -8.15 -15.82 22.01
C SER A 58 -6.73 -15.49 22.48
N GLU A 59 -6.32 -16.10 23.61
CA GLU A 59 -4.99 -15.94 24.19
C GLU A 59 -3.85 -16.32 23.21
N GLU A 60 -4.10 -17.31 22.34
CA GLU A 60 -3.14 -17.75 21.32
C GLU A 60 -2.87 -16.68 20.25
N GLN A 61 -3.79 -15.73 20.06
CA GLN A 61 -3.71 -14.66 19.06
C GLN A 61 -3.25 -13.32 19.62
N GLU A 62 -3.01 -13.19 20.93
CA GLU A 62 -2.58 -11.94 21.56
C GLU A 62 -1.29 -11.40 20.93
N GLU A 63 -0.30 -12.26 20.73
CA GLU A 63 0.98 -11.89 20.11
C GLU A 63 0.74 -11.34 18.69
N ILE A 64 -0.20 -11.90 17.95
CA ILE A 64 -0.48 -11.50 16.57
C ILE A 64 -1.06 -10.09 16.54
N TYR A 65 -2.07 -9.82 17.37
CA TYR A 65 -2.71 -8.51 17.45
C TYR A 65 -1.74 -7.44 17.96
N GLU A 66 -0.90 -7.78 18.95
CA GLU A 66 0.18 -6.91 19.44
C GLU A 66 1.18 -6.59 18.31
N GLN A 67 1.61 -7.60 17.54
CA GLN A 67 2.57 -7.39 16.45
C GLN A 67 1.98 -6.65 15.25
N VAL A 68 0.72 -6.86 14.92
CA VAL A 68 0.03 -6.06 13.89
C VAL A 68 -0.03 -4.59 14.30
N ALA A 69 -0.32 -4.29 15.57
CA ALA A 69 -0.28 -2.93 16.09
C ALA A 69 1.13 -2.31 16.02
N PHE A 70 2.17 -3.10 16.32
CA PHE A 70 3.56 -2.68 16.14
C PHE A 70 3.87 -2.35 14.66
N LEU A 71 3.49 -3.22 13.72
CA LEU A 71 3.71 -3.00 12.28
C LEU A 71 2.97 -1.75 11.78
N PHE A 72 1.73 -1.56 12.22
CA PHE A 72 0.94 -0.36 11.92
C PHE A 72 1.67 0.91 12.40
N ALA A 73 2.17 0.89 13.64
CA ALA A 73 2.87 2.03 14.24
C ALA A 73 4.22 2.33 13.56
N VAL A 74 4.90 1.32 13.04
CA VAL A 74 6.10 1.46 12.18
C VAL A 74 5.72 2.13 10.87
N TYR A 75 4.65 1.70 10.21
CA TYR A 75 4.22 2.28 8.93
C TYR A 75 3.82 3.76 9.05
N HIS A 76 3.10 4.11 10.12
CA HIS A 76 2.61 5.46 10.37
C HIS A 76 3.60 6.40 11.07
N GLN A 77 4.86 5.97 11.25
CA GLN A 77 5.87 6.85 11.82
C GLN A 77 6.07 8.10 10.95
N GLY A 78 5.78 9.27 11.53
CA GLY A 78 5.89 10.56 10.84
C GLY A 78 4.75 10.86 9.86
N ARG A 79 3.66 10.08 9.87
CA ARG A 79 2.48 10.31 9.02
C ARG A 79 1.31 10.91 9.82
N GLY A 80 0.62 11.87 9.21
CA GLY A 80 -0.56 12.52 9.81
C GLY A 80 -1.90 11.91 9.38
N GLU A 81 -1.92 11.07 8.35
CA GLU A 81 -3.14 10.47 7.81
C GLU A 81 -3.17 8.95 8.04
N PRO A 82 -4.30 8.40 8.52
CA PRO A 82 -4.46 6.96 8.66
C PRO A 82 -4.55 6.30 7.28
N ALA A 83 -3.76 5.25 7.09
CA ALA A 83 -3.82 4.40 5.92
C ALA A 83 -4.30 3.01 6.32
N TYR A 84 -5.57 2.71 6.02
CA TYR A 84 -6.18 1.39 6.24
C TYR A 84 -5.55 0.29 5.38
N GLY A 85 -5.03 0.68 4.21
CA GLY A 85 -4.46 -0.26 3.24
C GLY A 85 -5.52 -1.05 2.49
N TYR A 86 -5.05 -1.92 1.61
CA TYR A 86 -5.89 -2.88 0.89
C TYR A 86 -5.04 -4.04 0.38
N GLY A 87 -5.72 -5.17 0.15
CA GLY A 87 -5.08 -6.40 -0.30
C GLY A 87 -4.31 -7.12 0.79
N ASN A 88 -3.92 -8.36 0.52
CA ASN A 88 -3.03 -9.12 1.38
C ASN A 88 -1.57 -8.62 1.26
N LEU A 89 -0.66 -9.20 2.05
CA LEU A 89 0.73 -8.76 2.06
C LEU A 89 1.42 -8.96 0.70
N GLY A 90 1.10 -10.03 -0.02
CA GLY A 90 1.64 -10.30 -1.36
C GLY A 90 1.28 -9.20 -2.36
N GLU A 91 -0.01 -8.82 -2.41
CA GLU A 91 -0.46 -7.70 -3.24
C GLU A 91 0.20 -6.39 -2.82
N ALA A 92 0.36 -6.17 -1.50
CA ALA A 92 1.03 -4.98 -1.01
C ALA A 92 2.50 -4.93 -1.40
N ALA A 93 3.23 -6.04 -1.25
CA ALA A 93 4.64 -6.16 -1.58
C ALA A 93 4.92 -5.92 -3.07
N ARG A 94 3.94 -6.17 -3.96
CA ARG A 94 4.06 -5.76 -5.37
C ARG A 94 4.25 -4.27 -5.54
N ARG A 95 3.86 -3.45 -4.57
CA ARG A 95 4.05 -1.99 -4.63
C ARG A 95 5.46 -1.54 -4.23
N ILE A 96 6.34 -2.46 -3.81
CA ILE A 96 7.73 -2.14 -3.46
C ILE A 96 8.55 -2.00 -4.75
N GLY A 97 9.40 -0.96 -4.80
CA GLY A 97 10.25 -0.65 -5.95
C GLY A 97 9.88 0.71 -6.55
N THR A 98 10.47 1.03 -7.70
CA THR A 98 10.29 2.33 -8.37
C THR A 98 10.10 2.14 -9.88
N GLY A 99 9.07 2.77 -10.44
CA GLY A 99 8.82 2.77 -11.88
C GLY A 99 8.61 1.37 -12.44
N SER A 100 9.37 1.00 -13.47
CA SER A 100 9.29 -0.29 -14.15
C SER A 100 9.90 -1.46 -13.38
N LYS A 101 10.60 -1.22 -12.26
CA LYS A 101 11.20 -2.26 -11.41
C LYS A 101 10.43 -2.33 -10.10
N GLN A 102 9.19 -2.79 -10.18
CA GLN A 102 8.29 -2.85 -9.03
C GLN A 102 7.75 -4.28 -8.86
N GLY A 103 7.60 -4.71 -7.61
CA GLY A 103 7.10 -6.04 -7.29
C GLY A 103 8.07 -7.14 -7.72
N PRO A 104 7.63 -8.18 -8.46
CA PRO A 104 8.51 -9.28 -8.88
C PRO A 104 9.75 -8.85 -9.67
N ASP A 105 9.68 -7.71 -10.36
CA ASP A 105 10.80 -7.17 -11.14
C ASP A 105 11.85 -6.43 -10.26
N ASP A 106 11.53 -6.17 -8.98
CA ASP A 106 12.49 -5.72 -7.97
C ASP A 106 13.09 -6.95 -7.25
N PRO A 107 14.37 -7.28 -7.45
CA PRO A 107 14.98 -8.48 -6.85
C PRO A 107 15.02 -8.41 -5.32
N GLY A 108 15.01 -7.21 -4.74
CA GLY A 108 14.90 -7.06 -3.30
C GLY A 108 13.51 -7.47 -2.82
N ALA A 109 12.45 -7.02 -3.49
CA ALA A 109 11.06 -7.32 -3.16
C ALA A 109 10.77 -8.82 -3.30
N ALA A 110 11.21 -9.43 -4.41
CA ALA A 110 11.12 -10.87 -4.61
C ALA A 110 11.77 -11.66 -3.48
N ARG A 111 13.05 -11.40 -3.18
CA ARG A 111 13.77 -12.07 -2.08
C ARG A 111 13.07 -11.93 -0.73
N LEU A 112 12.47 -10.78 -0.48
CA LEU A 112 11.80 -10.47 0.77
C LEU A 112 10.49 -11.26 0.90
N VAL A 113 9.71 -11.37 -0.17
CA VAL A 113 8.49 -12.21 -0.20
C VAL A 113 8.86 -13.69 -0.11
N ASP A 114 9.88 -14.15 -0.86
CA ASP A 114 10.34 -15.54 -0.82
C ASP A 114 10.70 -15.99 0.59
N ARG A 115 11.39 -15.13 1.36
CA ARG A 115 11.73 -15.41 2.78
C ARG A 115 10.51 -15.52 3.68
N ILE A 116 9.45 -14.77 3.37
CA ILE A 116 8.22 -14.77 4.16
C ILE A 116 7.45 -16.07 3.88
N VAL A 117 7.21 -16.37 2.60
CA VAL A 117 6.34 -17.49 2.19
C VAL A 117 6.99 -18.85 2.41
N SER A 118 8.33 -18.92 2.46
CA SER A 118 9.06 -20.16 2.79
C SER A 118 9.13 -20.47 4.30
N SER A 119 8.68 -19.54 5.16
CA SER A 119 8.80 -19.69 6.61
C SER A 119 7.65 -20.52 7.21
N ARG A 120 8.00 -21.53 8.01
CA ARG A 120 7.02 -22.34 8.76
C ARG A 120 6.40 -21.62 9.96
N ARG A 121 7.14 -20.69 10.56
CA ARG A 121 6.66 -19.82 11.65
C ARG A 121 6.43 -18.43 11.11
N ILE A 122 5.64 -17.62 11.83
CA ILE A 122 5.41 -16.22 11.44
C ILE A 122 6.76 -15.48 11.35
N PRO A 123 7.14 -14.96 10.17
CA PRO A 123 8.46 -14.37 9.96
C PRO A 123 8.48 -12.88 10.36
N TRP A 124 8.29 -12.58 11.64
CA TRP A 124 8.11 -11.21 12.18
C TRP A 124 9.13 -10.18 11.65
N ARG A 125 10.42 -10.54 11.64
CA ARG A 125 11.49 -9.65 11.14
C ARG A 125 11.32 -9.28 9.67
N HIS A 126 10.91 -10.24 8.85
CA HIS A 126 10.71 -10.02 7.43
C HIS A 126 9.44 -9.19 7.19
N LEU A 127 8.36 -9.43 7.93
CA LEU A 127 7.14 -8.62 7.90
C LEU A 127 7.43 -7.15 8.23
N GLN A 128 8.18 -6.91 9.30
CA GLN A 128 8.62 -5.56 9.68
C GLN A 128 9.43 -4.90 8.55
N HIS A 129 10.36 -5.66 7.95
CA HIS A 129 11.17 -5.14 6.86
C HIS A 129 10.32 -4.81 5.61
N THR A 130 9.32 -5.63 5.29
CA THR A 130 8.33 -5.36 4.22
C THR A 130 7.61 -4.05 4.47
N VAL A 131 7.05 -3.88 5.67
CA VAL A 131 6.27 -2.69 6.04
C VAL A 131 7.15 -1.43 6.04
N ALA A 132 8.38 -1.53 6.55
CA ALA A 132 9.34 -0.44 6.49
C ALA A 132 9.69 -0.05 5.05
N ARG A 133 9.84 -1.03 4.14
CA ARG A 133 10.09 -0.76 2.72
C ARG A 133 8.87 -0.17 2.01
N LEU A 134 7.67 -0.66 2.28
CA LEU A 134 6.42 -0.05 1.79
C LEU A 134 6.33 1.42 2.20
N ARG A 135 6.66 1.72 3.46
CA ARG A 135 6.71 3.10 3.96
C ARG A 135 7.74 3.94 3.21
N ALA A 136 8.96 3.42 3.02
CA ALA A 136 10.06 4.13 2.34
C ALA A 136 9.74 4.42 0.86
N CYS A 137 9.03 3.51 0.19
CA CYS A 137 8.56 3.71 -1.19
C CYS A 137 7.27 4.57 -1.27
N SER A 138 6.76 5.10 -0.15
CA SER A 138 5.45 5.76 -0.06
C SER A 138 4.28 4.92 -0.60
N ALA A 139 4.45 3.60 -0.65
CA ALA A 139 3.45 2.65 -1.13
C ALA A 139 2.37 2.41 -0.07
N LYS A 140 1.12 2.21 -0.50
CA LYS A 140 -0.01 1.88 0.38
C LYS A 140 0.24 0.55 1.12
N PRO A 141 -0.15 0.42 2.39
CA PRO A 141 0.08 -0.79 3.17
C PRO A 141 -0.90 -1.92 2.77
N PRO A 142 -0.67 -3.17 3.21
CA PRO A 142 -1.72 -4.19 3.19
C PRO A 142 -2.92 -3.76 4.04
N SER A 143 -4.06 -4.42 3.85
CA SER A 143 -5.16 -4.30 4.81
C SER A 143 -4.69 -4.83 6.17
N TRP A 144 -4.74 -3.98 7.21
CA TRP A 144 -4.30 -4.37 8.55
C TRP A 144 -5.20 -5.43 9.19
N ALA A 145 -6.50 -5.35 8.95
CA ALA A 145 -7.47 -6.35 9.41
C ALA A 145 -7.20 -7.71 8.77
N LEU A 146 -7.05 -7.72 7.43
CA LEU A 146 -6.73 -8.95 6.70
C LEU A 146 -5.36 -9.51 7.11
N LEU A 147 -4.38 -8.64 7.37
CA LEU A 147 -3.08 -9.08 7.86
C LEU A 147 -3.18 -9.78 9.22
N ALA A 148 -4.02 -9.29 10.14
CA ALA A 148 -4.22 -9.96 11.42
C ALA A 148 -4.89 -11.34 11.21
N ASP A 149 -5.92 -11.42 10.36
CA ASP A 149 -6.62 -12.67 10.07
C ASP A 149 -5.71 -13.70 9.39
N ASP A 150 -4.97 -13.28 8.36
CA ASP A 150 -3.97 -14.10 7.64
C ASP A 150 -2.92 -14.66 8.61
N LEU A 151 -2.45 -13.84 9.56
CA LEU A 151 -1.44 -14.27 10.54
C LEU A 151 -2.01 -15.20 11.62
N SER A 152 -3.27 -14.98 12.04
CA SER A 152 -3.98 -15.89 12.95
C SER A 152 -4.15 -17.29 12.36
N GLN A 153 -4.19 -17.40 11.04
CA GLN A 153 -4.33 -18.67 10.32
C GLN A 153 -2.98 -19.20 9.77
N TRP A 154 -1.85 -18.56 10.08
CA TRP A 154 -0.55 -18.87 9.46
C TRP A 154 -0.10 -20.33 9.62
N ASN A 155 -0.43 -20.95 10.76
CA ASN A 155 -0.07 -22.35 11.05
C ASN A 155 -1.19 -23.34 10.73
N ASP A 156 -2.38 -22.87 10.32
CA ASP A 156 -3.45 -23.76 9.90
C ASP A 156 -3.07 -24.39 8.56
N ARG A 157 -3.06 -25.72 8.51
CA ARG A 157 -2.70 -26.47 7.30
C ARG A 157 -3.76 -26.35 6.21
N LYS A 158 -4.99 -26.00 6.57
CA LYS A 158 -6.09 -25.79 5.62
C LYS A 158 -5.92 -24.46 4.89
N GLU A 159 -5.48 -23.44 5.62
CA GLU A 159 -5.32 -22.09 5.12
C GLU A 159 -3.93 -21.90 4.54
N ARG A 160 -3.84 -21.86 3.22
CA ARG A 160 -2.55 -21.80 2.49
C ARG A 160 -2.07 -20.35 2.35
N ILE A 161 -2.07 -19.58 3.44
CA ILE A 161 -1.79 -18.13 3.46
C ILE A 161 -0.47 -17.79 2.77
N SER A 162 0.60 -18.55 3.04
CA SER A 162 1.91 -18.33 2.41
C SER A 162 1.87 -18.51 0.89
N TYR A 163 1.11 -19.51 0.41
CA TYR A 163 0.90 -19.73 -1.01
C TYR A 163 0.05 -18.60 -1.62
N GLU A 164 -1.01 -18.16 -0.94
CA GLU A 164 -1.85 -17.05 -1.42
C GLU A 164 -1.07 -15.75 -1.54
N TRP A 165 -0.20 -15.45 -0.57
CA TRP A 165 0.70 -14.30 -0.65
C TRP A 165 1.70 -14.42 -1.80
N ALA A 166 2.25 -15.62 -2.04
CA ALA A 166 3.15 -15.86 -3.17
C ALA A 166 2.44 -15.66 -4.51
N VAL A 167 1.23 -16.23 -4.67
CA VAL A 167 0.40 -16.07 -5.86
C VAL A 167 0.03 -14.61 -6.06
N ALA A 168 -0.42 -13.92 -5.01
CA ALA A 168 -0.78 -12.52 -5.07
C ALA A 168 0.40 -11.62 -5.46
N PHE A 169 1.63 -12.01 -5.08
CA PHE A 169 2.84 -11.30 -5.46
C PHE A 169 3.27 -11.56 -6.92
N HIS A 170 3.28 -12.83 -7.35
CA HIS A 170 3.80 -13.19 -8.68
C HIS A 170 2.77 -13.14 -9.80
N MET A 171 1.53 -13.52 -9.53
CA MET A 171 0.50 -13.79 -10.54
C MET A 171 -0.61 -12.74 -10.55
N ALA A 172 -0.23 -11.46 -10.44
CA ALA A 172 -1.11 -10.31 -10.59
C ALA A 172 -2.39 -10.64 -11.38
N ARG A 173 -3.58 -10.61 -10.75
CA ARG A 173 -4.84 -10.64 -11.52
C ARG A 173 -4.73 -9.50 -12.52
N SER A 174 -4.56 -9.83 -13.79
CA SER A 174 -4.57 -8.88 -14.89
C SER A 174 -5.92 -8.16 -14.87
N ARG A 175 -6.02 -7.05 -14.14
CA ARG A 175 -7.05 -6.04 -14.39
C ARG A 175 -6.60 -5.22 -15.59
N THR A 176 -6.55 -5.89 -16.74
CA THR A 176 -6.35 -5.26 -18.04
C THR A 176 -7.18 -6.01 -19.07
N ALA A 177 -8.50 -5.91 -18.96
CA ALA A 177 -9.41 -6.14 -20.08
C ALA A 177 -10.75 -5.47 -19.75
N GLY A 178 -11.07 -4.38 -20.44
CA GLY A 178 -12.43 -3.83 -20.47
C GLY A 178 -12.63 -2.45 -19.84
N ALA A 179 -11.89 -1.43 -20.29
CA ALA A 179 -12.36 -0.03 -20.25
C ALA A 179 -11.46 0.85 -21.12
N ARG A 180 -11.61 0.74 -22.44
CA ARG A 180 -11.54 1.85 -23.41
C ARG A 180 -11.94 1.34 -24.79
N THR A 181 -13.19 0.86 -24.88
CA THR A 181 -13.97 1.04 -26.09
C THR A 181 -14.36 2.52 -26.10
N SER A 182 -13.51 3.36 -26.68
CA SER A 182 -13.92 4.69 -27.12
C SER A 182 -13.72 4.72 -28.62
N THR A 183 -14.68 4.06 -29.26
CA THR A 183 -15.41 4.54 -30.43
C THR A 183 -14.62 5.46 -31.37
N LEU A 184 -14.14 4.83 -32.44
CA LEU A 184 -14.16 5.38 -33.78
C LEU A 184 -15.55 6.00 -34.06
N ALA A 185 -15.64 7.33 -34.03
CA ALA A 185 -16.63 8.22 -34.68
C ALA A 185 -16.52 9.58 -33.99
N ALA A 186 -16.41 10.74 -34.63
CA ALA A 186 -16.72 11.10 -35.98
C ALA A 186 -15.86 12.30 -36.39
N VAL A 187 -15.47 12.31 -37.66
CA VAL A 187 -15.12 13.52 -38.40
C VAL A 187 -16.35 14.43 -38.45
N PRO A 188 -16.21 15.73 -38.17
CA PRO A 188 -16.93 16.71 -38.95
C PRO A 188 -15.95 17.67 -39.63
N THR A 189 -16.01 17.59 -40.96
CA THR A 189 -15.69 18.63 -41.93
C THR A 189 -16.27 19.98 -41.50
N ALA A 190 -15.42 20.98 -41.34
CA ALA A 190 -15.80 22.38 -41.45
C ALA A 190 -14.66 23.15 -42.11
N ALA A 191 -14.98 23.73 -43.26
CA ALA A 191 -14.09 24.45 -44.14
C ALA A 191 -14.00 25.95 -43.78
N ALA A 192 -12.80 26.51 -43.98
CA ALA A 192 -12.47 27.91 -44.30
C ALA A 192 -12.73 28.99 -43.21
N PRO A 193 -11.97 30.11 -43.16
CA PRO A 193 -11.29 30.76 -44.29
C PRO A 193 -9.82 31.21 -44.12
N THR A 194 -9.16 31.16 -45.27
CA THR A 194 -8.14 32.03 -45.86
C THR A 194 -7.90 33.41 -45.22
N ALA A 195 -6.66 33.67 -44.80
CA ALA A 195 -5.93 34.96 -44.93
C ALA A 195 -4.45 34.68 -44.61
N ALA A 196 -3.59 34.42 -45.60
CA ALA A 196 -2.77 35.42 -46.28
C ALA A 196 -1.86 36.24 -45.34
N ALA A 197 -0.65 35.72 -45.09
CA ALA A 197 0.54 36.54 -44.89
C ALA A 197 1.11 36.89 -46.29
N PRO A 198 1.78 38.04 -46.48
CA PRO A 198 3.25 37.95 -46.50
C PRO A 198 4.03 39.21 -46.03
N THR A 199 5.15 38.92 -45.37
CA THR A 199 6.50 39.53 -45.57
C THR A 199 6.77 41.01 -45.25
N ALA A 200 7.67 41.23 -44.28
CA ALA A 200 8.80 42.17 -44.34
C ALA A 200 9.88 41.70 -43.33
N VAL A 201 10.99 41.11 -43.78
CA VAL A 201 12.30 41.74 -44.05
C VAL A 201 12.98 42.32 -42.79
N VAL A 202 13.80 41.47 -42.15
CA VAL A 202 15.28 41.52 -41.98
C VAL A 202 15.95 42.78 -41.34
N PRO A 203 17.06 42.57 -40.59
CA PRO A 203 17.49 43.34 -39.41
C PRO A 203 18.61 44.34 -39.71
N THR A 204 19.08 45.11 -38.70
CA THR A 204 20.50 45.49 -38.49
C THR A 204 20.70 46.43 -37.28
N ALA A 205 21.77 46.11 -36.51
CA ALA A 205 22.60 46.97 -35.64
C ALA A 205 21.95 47.62 -34.40
N ALA A 206 22.63 47.92 -33.30
CA ALA A 206 24.00 47.77 -32.79
C ALA A 206 23.87 48.17 -31.30
N ASP A 207 24.44 47.42 -30.37
CA ASP A 207 25.71 47.73 -29.69
C ASP A 207 25.59 48.78 -28.55
N THR A 208 26.46 48.64 -27.55
CA THR A 208 26.75 49.55 -26.42
C THR A 208 26.29 49.13 -25.01
N ILE A 209 27.12 48.28 -24.40
CA ILE A 209 27.87 48.42 -23.12
C ILE A 209 27.46 49.51 -22.11
N GLN A 210 27.29 49.13 -20.83
CA GLN A 210 27.96 49.64 -19.58
C GLN A 210 27.07 49.35 -18.35
N LYS A 211 27.47 48.51 -17.37
CA LYS A 211 28.37 48.73 -16.21
C LYS A 211 28.01 49.93 -15.30
N GLY A 212 27.75 49.61 -14.04
CA GLY A 212 27.66 50.50 -12.85
C GLY A 212 26.66 49.89 -11.86
N THR A 213 27.00 49.18 -10.77
CA THR A 213 27.92 49.40 -9.63
C THR A 213 27.38 50.43 -8.62
N THR A 214 27.23 49.97 -7.36
CA THR A 214 27.22 50.71 -6.06
C THR A 214 26.05 51.68 -5.79
N THR A 215 25.51 51.85 -4.58
CA THR A 215 25.67 51.32 -3.21
C THR A 215 24.36 51.65 -2.49
#